data_AF-A0A1Y5IAA6-F1
#
_entry.id   AF-A0A1Y5IAA6-F1
#
_cell.length_a   1.000
_cell.length_b   1.000
_cell.length_c   1.000
_cell.angle_alpha   90.00
_cell.angle_beta   90.00
_cell.angle_gamma   90.00
#
_symmetry.space_group_name_H-M   'P 1'
#
loop_
_entity.id
_entity.type
_entity.pdbx_description
1 polymer ?
#
loop_
_entity_poly.entity_id
_entity_poly.type
_entity_poly.pdbx_seq_one_letter_code
_entity_poly.pdbx_strand_id
1 'polypeptide(L)'
;MGGRAIATVVVAIGTLLARALTRSRTRKEATARAGRRRRGRDAGADDELGAFVESERDATMDGRESGPLRGMKFAVKDIFDVRGRRCGFGSPAFEATAGETPKRNAECVDDVLNAGASAIGMTTMDELAYAVNGENPHYGTPINPRARNLIPGGSSSGSAVACAGALRGCDFALGTDTGGSVRIPASYCGVFGIRTSHGLVSTRGVQALAPSFDTVGWFARSIDVLRRVGDVLLPSADEHAPAKPSAWYLLEDSVSDKRSSPHAQCAAVAAVAALNEIDRGKFRRMNLTEHLLVGCPKFQALVGRREDCGLDCLREVLRVTMGAEIWENLGPWYKKEQPVLDPAVEGRLEAAAKLSPTQVELFKEIREEVRETMDRLLDNGVVLVLPTTPGKAPERGLGEKATEEWRKKCFELTCIASLCGLPQVSIPLIAPNVEGPQGLSLIGGYQTDRMLMDAARDLVVELVDAYPDILEAELLRLNPPREPGDAEKAKGNEALKRGKYQDAIEYYGVAIGKNPKNPVYVANRAMAHLKLGNYELCEDDCTTAIKLDRKYTKAYLRRATARSVGGNYLEALMDFEEALRLEPNNSDAKREVNRMKKIIGMADPGMDVGKL
;
A
#
# COMPACT_ATOMS: atom_id res chain seq x y z
N MET A 1 -5.56 22.83 54.86
CA MET A 1 -6.32 23.89 54.15
C MET A 1 -5.43 25.11 54.12
N GLY A 2 -4.99 25.69 53.01
CA GLY A 2 -5.26 25.49 51.61
C GLY A 2 -4.85 26.80 50.91
N GLY A 3 -4.00 26.73 49.90
CA GLY A 3 -3.85 27.79 48.91
C GLY A 3 -2.55 28.59 48.93
N ARG A 4 -1.72 28.28 47.93
CA ARG A 4 -1.01 29.18 47.00
C ARG A 4 0.53 29.12 47.07
N ALA A 5 1.04 28.15 46.32
CA ALA A 5 2.40 28.15 45.78
C ALA A 5 2.31 28.34 44.26
N ILE A 6 2.40 29.60 43.79
CA ILE A 6 2.80 29.95 42.42
C ILE A 6 3.53 31.29 42.52
N ALA A 7 4.84 31.28 42.28
CA ALA A 7 5.69 32.36 41.75
C ALA A 7 7.08 32.28 42.40
N THR A 8 8.00 31.50 41.82
CA THR A 8 9.46 31.76 41.74
C THR A 8 10.12 30.64 40.91
N VAL A 9 9.98 30.66 39.57
CA VAL A 9 10.93 29.99 38.64
C VAL A 9 10.88 30.74 37.30
N VAL A 10 11.59 31.88 37.17
CA VAL A 10 11.69 32.61 35.88
C VAL A 10 13.14 32.98 35.49
N VAL A 11 14.19 32.73 36.27
CA VAL A 11 15.54 33.27 35.90
C VAL A 11 16.63 32.21 35.63
N ALA A 12 16.32 30.91 35.59
CA ALA A 12 17.37 29.87 35.39
C ALA A 12 17.33 29.11 34.04
N ILE A 13 16.48 29.46 33.08
CA ILE A 13 16.35 28.73 31.79
C ILE A 13 16.92 29.52 30.58
N GLY A 14 17.28 30.79 30.77
CA GLY A 14 17.71 31.68 29.68
C GLY A 14 19.12 31.44 29.11
N THR A 15 20.02 30.77 29.82
CA THR A 15 21.45 30.76 29.46
C THR A 15 21.95 29.42 28.87
N LEU A 16 21.15 28.35 28.95
CA LEU A 16 21.47 27.03 28.37
C LEU A 16 21.01 26.88 26.92
N LEU A 17 19.95 27.58 26.50
CA LEU A 17 19.44 27.55 25.12
C LEU A 17 20.33 28.32 24.12
N ALA A 18 20.99 29.39 24.55
CA ALA A 18 21.84 30.20 23.68
C ALA A 18 23.13 29.48 23.22
N ARG A 19 23.70 28.59 24.05
CA ARG A 19 24.89 27.79 23.72
C ARG A 19 24.60 26.56 22.86
N ALA A 20 23.38 26.01 22.94
CA ALA A 20 22.93 24.91 22.07
C ALA A 20 22.64 25.38 20.64
N LEU A 21 22.08 26.58 20.49
CA LEU A 21 21.74 27.16 19.18
C LEU A 21 22.95 27.65 18.38
N THR A 22 24.05 28.06 19.04
CA THR A 22 25.29 28.46 18.35
C THR A 22 26.14 27.26 17.88
N ARG A 23 26.08 26.12 18.58
CA ARG A 23 26.75 24.87 18.16
C ARG A 23 26.04 24.14 17.01
N SER A 24 24.72 24.25 16.87
CA SER A 24 24.00 23.61 15.74
C SER A 24 24.15 24.39 14.43
N ARG A 25 24.33 25.72 14.50
CA ARG A 25 24.47 26.59 13.31
C ARG A 25 25.82 26.42 12.61
N THR A 26 26.91 26.31 13.36
CA THR A 26 28.26 26.09 12.80
C THR A 26 28.45 24.66 12.27
N ARG A 27 27.76 23.65 12.84
CA ARG A 27 27.75 22.27 12.32
C ARG A 27 27.00 22.13 11.00
N LYS A 28 25.84 22.79 10.85
CA LYS A 28 25.05 22.79 9.60
C LYS A 28 25.82 23.44 8.43
N GLU A 29 26.59 24.49 8.69
CA GLU A 29 27.40 25.13 7.65
C GLU A 29 28.62 24.30 7.26
N ALA A 30 29.26 23.59 8.20
CA ALA A 30 30.40 22.71 7.91
C ALA A 30 29.99 21.43 7.13
N THR A 31 28.84 20.81 7.45
CA THR A 31 28.30 19.66 6.69
C THR A 31 27.76 20.07 5.32
N ALA A 32 27.12 21.24 5.20
CA ALA A 32 26.70 21.77 3.91
C ALA A 32 27.90 22.10 2.99
N ARG A 33 29.03 22.54 3.54
CA ARG A 33 30.27 22.82 2.77
C ARG A 33 31.05 21.56 2.39
N ALA A 34 31.03 20.52 3.23
CA ALA A 34 31.63 19.22 2.92
C ALA A 34 30.80 18.43 1.88
N GLY A 35 29.46 18.48 1.96
CA GLY A 35 28.57 17.85 0.98
C GLY A 35 28.49 18.59 -0.37
N ARG A 36 28.66 19.93 -0.39
CA ARG A 36 28.70 20.69 -1.66
C ARG A 36 29.98 20.51 -2.46
N ARG A 37 31.10 20.15 -1.84
CA ARG A 37 32.38 19.97 -2.56
C ARG A 37 32.45 18.66 -3.38
N ARG A 38 31.53 17.72 -3.19
CA ARG A 38 31.39 16.50 -4.02
C ARG A 38 30.34 16.61 -5.13
N ARG A 39 29.51 17.66 -5.14
CA ARG A 39 28.45 17.86 -6.16
C ARG A 39 28.71 19.13 -6.95
N GLY A 40 29.59 18.99 -7.93
CA GLY A 40 29.85 20.01 -8.93
C GLY A 40 30.75 19.45 -10.01
N ARG A 41 30.12 18.90 -11.05
CA ARG A 41 30.66 18.29 -12.29
C ARG A 41 30.70 16.75 -12.24
N ASP A 42 30.05 16.15 -13.24
CA ASP A 42 29.89 14.72 -13.55
C ASP A 42 29.00 13.85 -12.66
N ALA A 43 27.67 14.07 -12.72
CA ALA A 43 26.81 12.89 -12.86
C ALA A 43 26.99 12.45 -14.32
N GLY A 44 27.79 11.41 -14.55
CA GLY A 44 28.04 10.90 -15.90
C GLY A 44 26.72 10.48 -16.58
N ALA A 45 26.74 10.42 -17.90
CA ALA A 45 25.55 10.14 -18.72
C ALA A 45 24.85 8.81 -18.35
N ASP A 46 25.49 7.94 -17.57
CA ASP A 46 25.06 6.58 -17.30
C ASP A 46 24.37 6.38 -15.91
N ASP A 47 24.08 7.45 -15.14
CA ASP A 47 23.24 7.41 -13.92
C ASP A 47 22.23 8.57 -13.84
N GLU A 48 21.42 8.74 -14.90
CA GLU A 48 20.43 9.82 -14.98
C GLU A 48 19.31 9.76 -13.93
N LEU A 49 19.12 8.61 -13.26
CA LEU A 49 18.10 8.43 -12.23
C LEU A 49 18.65 8.54 -10.80
N GLY A 50 19.97 8.72 -10.63
CA GLY A 50 20.61 8.85 -9.31
C GLY A 50 20.53 7.58 -8.46
N ALA A 51 20.68 6.42 -9.07
CA ALA A 51 20.60 5.13 -8.40
C ALA A 51 21.90 4.74 -7.68
N PHE A 52 23.05 5.28 -8.10
CA PHE A 52 24.37 4.88 -7.59
C PHE A 52 24.93 5.87 -6.55
N VAL A 53 25.74 5.35 -5.62
CA VAL A 53 26.46 6.17 -4.64
C VAL A 53 27.66 6.90 -5.28
N GLU A 54 28.13 6.41 -6.43
CA GLU A 54 29.38 6.82 -7.09
C GLU A 54 29.19 7.26 -8.54
N SER A 55 30.01 8.23 -8.94
CA SER A 55 30.30 8.55 -10.35
C SER A 55 31.25 7.49 -10.94
N GLU A 56 30.65 6.38 -11.38
CA GLU A 56 31.12 5.45 -12.44
C GLU A 56 32.30 4.45 -12.23
N ARG A 57 33.31 4.59 -11.35
CA ARG A 57 34.53 3.72 -11.50
C ARG A 57 35.10 2.94 -10.30
N ASP A 58 34.73 3.20 -9.06
CA ASP A 58 35.47 2.63 -7.92
C ASP A 58 34.94 1.27 -7.40
N ALA A 59 33.73 0.86 -7.81
CA ALA A 59 33.08 -0.36 -7.31
C ALA A 59 32.70 -1.40 -8.38
N THR A 60 33.20 -1.28 -9.61
CA THR A 60 32.99 -2.32 -10.63
C THR A 60 33.85 -3.54 -10.36
N MET A 61 33.30 -4.74 -10.53
CA MET A 61 34.01 -6.00 -10.32
C MET A 61 33.66 -6.98 -11.44
N ASP A 62 34.67 -7.50 -12.13
CA ASP A 62 34.47 -8.47 -13.19
C ASP A 62 34.11 -9.84 -12.64
N GLY A 63 33.11 -10.49 -13.25
CA GLY A 63 32.79 -11.88 -13.00
C GLY A 63 33.77 -12.83 -13.68
N ARG A 64 33.68 -14.12 -13.37
CA ARG A 64 34.41 -15.16 -14.11
C ARG A 64 34.00 -15.21 -15.58
N GLU A 65 34.94 -15.62 -16.44
CA GLU A 65 34.70 -15.73 -17.90
C GLU A 65 33.66 -16.80 -18.29
N SER A 66 33.30 -17.69 -17.36
CA SER A 66 32.34 -18.77 -17.52
C SER A 66 31.42 -18.87 -16.30
N GLY A 67 30.28 -19.55 -16.47
CA GLY A 67 29.32 -19.79 -15.39
C GLY A 67 27.88 -19.48 -15.81
N PRO A 68 26.90 -19.85 -14.96
CA PRO A 68 25.50 -19.73 -15.29
C PRO A 68 25.02 -18.28 -15.36
N LEU A 69 25.76 -17.27 -14.93
CA LEU A 69 25.39 -15.85 -15.06
C LEU A 69 26.33 -15.07 -16.00
N ARG A 70 27.14 -15.78 -16.79
CA ARG A 70 28.10 -15.17 -17.73
C ARG A 70 27.44 -14.08 -18.58
N GLY A 71 28.07 -12.90 -18.57
CA GLY A 71 27.66 -11.75 -19.38
C GLY A 71 26.56 -10.90 -18.76
N MET A 72 25.98 -11.32 -17.63
CA MET A 72 25.02 -10.51 -16.89
C MET A 72 25.74 -9.47 -16.04
N LYS A 73 25.09 -8.33 -15.84
CA LYS A 73 25.56 -7.22 -15.01
C LYS A 73 24.64 -7.01 -13.82
N PHE A 74 25.21 -6.70 -12.66
CA PHE A 74 24.42 -6.48 -11.46
C PHE A 74 24.85 -5.32 -10.59
N ALA A 75 23.88 -4.69 -9.95
CA ALA A 75 24.12 -3.62 -9.00
C ALA A 75 24.06 -4.14 -7.56
N VAL A 76 24.82 -3.54 -6.65
CA VAL A 76 24.95 -4.01 -5.26
C VAL A 76 24.51 -2.92 -4.30
N LYS A 77 23.56 -3.20 -3.41
CA LYS A 77 23.16 -2.25 -2.37
C LYS A 77 24.33 -1.87 -1.45
N ASP A 78 24.41 -0.62 -1.02
CA ASP A 78 25.47 -0.09 -0.13
C ASP A 78 25.41 -0.62 1.34
N ILE A 79 24.93 -1.84 1.53
CA ILE A 79 24.90 -2.60 2.80
C ILE A 79 25.79 -3.84 2.75
N PHE A 80 26.20 -4.26 1.54
CA PHE A 80 27.08 -5.39 1.31
C PHE A 80 28.53 -4.94 1.39
N ASP A 81 29.36 -5.69 2.11
CA ASP A 81 30.80 -5.53 2.10
C ASP A 81 31.33 -5.78 0.68
N VAL A 82 32.18 -4.87 0.22
CA VAL A 82 32.92 -4.98 -1.03
C VAL A 82 34.39 -4.73 -0.72
N ARG A 83 35.27 -5.64 -1.15
CA ARG A 83 36.69 -5.60 -0.86
C ARG A 83 37.29 -4.27 -1.30
N GLY A 84 37.96 -3.59 -0.37
CA GLY A 84 38.62 -2.32 -0.63
C GLY A 84 37.69 -1.10 -0.55
N ARG A 85 36.40 -1.29 -0.27
CA ARG A 85 35.40 -0.22 -0.19
C ARG A 85 34.72 -0.19 1.17
N ARG A 86 34.73 0.98 1.83
CA ARG A 86 33.98 1.16 3.08
C ARG A 86 32.48 1.01 2.83
N CYS A 87 31.79 0.26 3.69
CA CYS A 87 30.34 0.15 3.63
C CYS A 87 29.72 1.48 4.08
N GLY A 88 28.92 2.11 3.23
CA GLY A 88 28.25 3.36 3.60
C GLY A 88 27.01 3.13 4.44
N PHE A 89 26.32 2.00 4.25
CA PHE A 89 25.05 1.69 4.90
C PHE A 89 24.02 2.82 4.73
N GLY A 90 24.09 3.55 3.60
CA GLY A 90 23.28 4.73 3.35
C GLY A 90 23.50 5.90 4.32
N SER A 91 24.57 5.89 5.13
CA SER A 91 24.90 6.94 6.10
C SER A 91 26.37 7.39 5.99
N PRO A 92 26.63 8.67 5.70
CA PRO A 92 28.01 9.19 5.74
C PRO A 92 28.64 9.06 7.13
N ALA A 93 27.83 9.09 8.20
CA ALA A 93 28.30 8.93 9.56
C ALA A 93 28.75 7.49 9.84
N PHE A 94 27.99 6.50 9.35
CA PHE A 94 28.37 5.10 9.43
C PHE A 94 29.63 4.82 8.62
N GLU A 95 29.68 5.27 7.35
CA GLU A 95 30.86 5.14 6.48
C GLU A 95 32.16 5.62 7.15
N ALA A 96 32.08 6.74 7.87
CA ALA A 96 33.20 7.37 8.55
C ALA A 96 33.64 6.67 9.85
N THR A 97 32.75 5.89 10.49
CA THR A 97 32.97 5.42 11.88
C THR A 97 32.85 3.90 12.07
N ALA A 98 32.26 3.17 11.14
CA ALA A 98 31.89 1.76 11.31
C ALA A 98 33.05 0.74 11.24
N GLY A 99 34.30 1.19 11.20
CA GLY A 99 35.48 0.32 11.33
C GLY A 99 36.45 0.35 10.15
N GLU A 100 37.15 -0.76 9.92
CA GLU A 100 38.11 -0.91 8.81
C GLU A 100 37.41 -1.14 7.46
N THR A 101 38.11 -0.81 6.39
CA THR A 101 37.67 -1.19 5.03
C THR A 101 37.64 -2.72 4.90
N PRO A 102 36.52 -3.32 4.47
CA PRO A 102 36.41 -4.76 4.21
C PRO A 102 37.54 -5.31 3.34
N LYS A 103 38.09 -6.45 3.75
CA LYS A 103 39.16 -7.18 3.01
C LYS A 103 38.61 -8.24 2.05
N ARG A 104 37.31 -8.49 2.10
CA ARG A 104 36.58 -9.50 1.31
C ARG A 104 35.23 -8.92 0.92
N ASN A 105 34.62 -9.49 -0.11
CA ASN A 105 33.23 -9.20 -0.45
C ASN A 105 32.30 -9.97 0.51
N ALA A 106 31.04 -9.58 0.54
CA ALA A 106 29.97 -10.42 1.07
C ALA A 106 29.90 -11.75 0.29
N GLU A 107 29.57 -12.85 0.96
CA GLU A 107 29.60 -14.18 0.33
C GLU A 107 28.65 -14.26 -0.87
N CYS A 108 27.42 -13.75 -0.75
CA CYS A 108 26.46 -13.71 -1.86
C CYS A 108 26.91 -12.82 -3.04
N VAL A 109 27.78 -11.83 -2.82
CA VAL A 109 28.39 -11.03 -3.90
C VAL A 109 29.45 -11.88 -4.62
N ASP A 110 30.30 -12.59 -3.86
CA ASP A 110 31.28 -13.52 -4.44
C ASP A 110 30.60 -14.68 -5.19
N ASP A 111 29.46 -15.18 -4.73
CA ASP A 111 28.72 -16.26 -5.38
C ASP A 111 28.29 -15.88 -6.81
N VAL A 112 27.70 -14.69 -6.99
CA VAL A 112 27.28 -14.23 -8.33
C VAL A 112 28.45 -13.81 -9.22
N LEU A 113 29.54 -13.27 -8.64
CA LEU A 113 30.79 -13.00 -9.38
C LEU A 113 31.42 -14.31 -9.88
N ASN A 114 31.47 -15.33 -9.02
CA ASN A 114 31.98 -16.66 -9.37
C ASN A 114 31.09 -17.37 -10.39
N ALA A 115 29.79 -17.07 -10.42
CA ALA A 115 28.87 -17.54 -11.45
C ALA A 115 28.98 -16.78 -12.79
N GLY A 116 29.83 -15.75 -12.88
CA GLY A 116 30.15 -15.03 -14.12
C GLY A 116 29.40 -13.72 -14.34
N ALA A 117 28.62 -13.25 -13.36
CA ALA A 117 28.02 -11.91 -13.41
C ALA A 117 29.05 -10.84 -13.01
N SER A 118 28.95 -9.63 -13.57
CA SER A 118 29.86 -8.52 -13.24
C SER A 118 29.15 -7.39 -12.49
N ALA A 119 29.75 -6.89 -11.41
CA ALA A 119 29.19 -5.80 -10.64
C ALA A 119 29.42 -4.45 -11.34
N ILE A 120 28.37 -3.63 -11.45
CA ILE A 120 28.38 -2.33 -12.14
C ILE A 120 28.37 -1.12 -11.19
N GLY A 121 28.42 -1.37 -9.88
CA GLY A 121 28.59 -0.37 -8.85
C GLY A 121 27.65 -0.52 -7.67
N MET A 122 27.85 0.36 -6.68
CA MET A 122 27.07 0.39 -5.44
C MET A 122 25.87 1.32 -5.56
N THR A 123 24.69 0.83 -5.19
CA THR A 123 23.45 1.58 -5.24
C THR A 123 23.11 2.24 -3.92
N THR A 124 22.53 3.43 -3.98
CA THR A 124 22.02 4.12 -2.79
C THR A 124 20.86 3.36 -2.15
N MET A 125 20.56 3.73 -0.90
CA MET A 125 19.55 3.10 -0.05
C MET A 125 19.07 4.07 1.02
N ASP A 126 17.93 3.77 1.66
CA ASP A 126 17.54 4.48 2.88
C ASP A 126 18.62 4.32 3.95
N GLU A 127 18.84 5.38 4.73
CA GLU A 127 19.86 5.42 5.77
C GLU A 127 19.69 4.27 6.79
N LEU A 128 20.78 3.53 7.03
CA LEU A 128 20.86 2.37 7.92
C LEU A 128 19.83 1.26 7.61
N ALA A 129 19.29 1.23 6.38
CA ALA A 129 18.16 0.40 5.98
C ALA A 129 16.89 0.56 6.84
N TYR A 130 16.79 1.57 7.73
CA TYR A 130 15.72 1.70 8.70
C TYR A 130 14.57 2.61 8.23
N ALA A 131 14.25 2.53 6.94
CA ALA A 131 13.08 3.13 6.29
C ALA A 131 12.73 2.36 5.01
N VAL A 132 11.59 2.69 4.39
CA VAL A 132 11.07 2.00 3.19
C VAL A 132 10.63 2.94 2.08
N ASN A 133 11.09 4.20 2.11
CA ASN A 133 10.65 5.21 1.16
C ASN A 133 11.60 5.32 -0.04
N GLY A 134 12.89 5.07 0.16
CA GLY A 134 13.92 5.37 -0.82
C GLY A 134 14.40 6.81 -0.78
N GLU A 135 14.01 7.58 0.23
CA GLU A 135 14.41 8.96 0.43
C GLU A 135 15.60 9.01 1.39
N ASN A 136 16.74 9.49 0.88
CA ASN A 136 17.94 9.65 1.68
C ASN A 136 18.39 11.13 1.64
N PRO A 137 18.43 11.84 2.77
CA PRO A 137 18.79 13.26 2.77
C PRO A 137 20.27 13.52 2.43
N HIS A 138 21.13 12.50 2.55
CA HIS A 138 22.56 12.61 2.31
C HIS A 138 22.92 12.35 0.85
N TYR A 139 22.35 11.29 0.27
CA TYR A 139 22.65 10.85 -1.09
C TYR A 139 21.56 11.24 -2.11
N GLY A 140 20.40 11.73 -1.66
CA GLY A 140 19.25 12.05 -2.51
C GLY A 140 18.31 10.86 -2.68
N THR A 141 17.25 11.07 -3.46
CA THR A 141 16.22 10.05 -3.75
C THR A 141 16.34 9.64 -5.22
N PRO A 142 16.57 8.35 -5.52
CA PRO A 142 16.52 7.84 -6.89
C PRO A 142 15.18 8.14 -7.56
N ILE A 143 15.21 8.47 -8.85
CA ILE A 143 14.00 8.75 -9.63
C ILE A 143 13.38 7.41 -10.06
N ASN A 144 12.14 7.16 -9.63
CA ASN A 144 11.40 5.99 -10.06
C ASN A 144 11.10 6.07 -11.58
N PRO A 145 11.62 5.16 -12.43
CA PRO A 145 11.46 5.24 -13.87
C PRO A 145 10.03 4.95 -14.35
N ARG A 146 9.21 4.29 -13.53
CA ARG A 146 7.81 3.96 -13.84
C ARG A 146 6.82 5.01 -13.35
N ALA A 147 7.24 5.88 -12.43
CA ALA A 147 6.45 6.99 -11.94
C ALA A 147 7.35 8.07 -11.33
N ARG A 148 7.87 8.99 -12.17
CA ARG A 148 8.93 9.94 -11.81
C ARG A 148 8.59 10.87 -10.64
N ASN A 149 7.29 11.12 -10.38
CA ASN A 149 6.81 11.95 -9.28
C ASN A 149 6.61 11.19 -7.95
N LEU A 150 6.64 9.86 -8.01
CA LEU A 150 6.42 9.00 -6.85
C LEU A 150 7.76 8.49 -6.31
N ILE A 151 7.76 8.09 -5.04
CA ILE A 151 8.95 7.50 -4.42
C ILE A 151 9.28 6.14 -5.05
N PRO A 152 10.57 5.74 -5.12
CA PRO A 152 10.96 4.42 -5.60
C PRO A 152 10.68 3.30 -4.59
N GLY A 153 10.41 3.64 -3.32
CA GLY A 153 10.37 2.68 -2.22
C GLY A 153 11.77 2.32 -1.73
N GLY A 154 11.86 1.58 -0.64
CA GLY A 154 13.13 1.25 0.01
C GLY A 154 13.02 0.09 1.00
N SER A 155 14.10 -0.27 1.70
CA SER A 155 15.38 0.46 1.71
C SER A 155 16.28 0.25 0.50
N SER A 156 16.02 -0.74 -0.35
CA SER A 156 16.87 -1.06 -1.52
C SER A 156 16.51 -0.20 -2.75
N SER A 157 16.38 1.12 -2.56
CA SER A 157 15.83 2.05 -3.55
C SER A 157 16.66 2.14 -4.83
N GLY A 158 17.97 2.35 -4.71
CA GLY A 158 18.86 2.43 -5.85
C GLY A 158 18.95 1.09 -6.60
N SER A 159 18.89 -0.04 -5.89
CA SER A 159 18.91 -1.38 -6.50
C SER A 159 17.71 -1.59 -7.42
N ALA A 160 16.51 -1.24 -6.94
CA ALA A 160 15.29 -1.35 -7.72
C ALA A 160 15.29 -0.38 -8.92
N VAL A 161 15.73 0.88 -8.73
CA VAL A 161 15.79 1.87 -9.82
C VAL A 161 16.84 1.51 -10.87
N ALA A 162 18.03 1.05 -10.46
CA ALA A 162 19.07 0.61 -11.40
C ALA A 162 18.57 -0.55 -12.27
N CYS A 163 17.89 -1.52 -11.66
CA CYS A 163 17.29 -2.64 -12.37
C CYS A 163 16.13 -2.19 -13.28
N ALA A 164 15.21 -1.37 -12.77
CA ALA A 164 14.04 -0.91 -13.52
C ALA A 164 14.41 -0.03 -14.72
N GLY A 165 15.40 0.84 -14.55
CA GLY A 165 15.92 1.73 -15.60
C GLY A 165 16.97 1.10 -16.51
N ALA A 166 17.37 -0.16 -16.27
CA ALA A 166 18.47 -0.82 -16.98
C ALA A 166 19.78 0.00 -17.00
N LEU A 167 20.03 0.77 -15.93
CA LEU A 167 21.17 1.69 -15.86
C LEU A 167 22.49 0.91 -15.95
N ARG A 168 23.43 1.40 -16.74
CA ARG A 168 24.72 0.73 -17.02
C ARG A 168 24.56 -0.71 -17.53
N GLY A 169 23.42 -1.04 -18.12
CA GLY A 169 23.08 -2.39 -18.57
C GLY A 169 22.76 -3.37 -17.44
N CYS A 170 22.32 -2.88 -16.26
CA CYS A 170 21.92 -3.72 -15.12
C CYS A 170 20.89 -4.78 -15.52
N ASP A 171 21.15 -6.06 -15.27
CA ASP A 171 20.21 -7.16 -15.50
C ASP A 171 19.45 -7.54 -14.23
N PHE A 172 20.14 -7.51 -13.09
CA PHE A 172 19.58 -7.76 -11.76
C PHE A 172 20.30 -6.90 -10.70
N ALA A 173 19.73 -6.77 -9.51
CA ALA A 173 20.39 -6.06 -8.41
C ALA A 173 20.21 -6.78 -7.08
N LEU A 174 21.25 -6.81 -6.26
CA LEU A 174 21.21 -7.37 -4.91
C LEU A 174 20.70 -6.31 -3.91
N GLY A 175 19.83 -6.74 -3.01
CA GLY A 175 19.27 -5.93 -1.94
C GLY A 175 19.08 -6.74 -0.66
N THR A 176 18.54 -6.10 0.36
CA THR A 176 18.19 -6.76 1.62
C THR A 176 16.74 -6.49 1.95
N ASP A 177 16.06 -7.49 2.52
CA ASP A 177 14.68 -7.39 2.99
C ASP A 177 14.61 -7.78 4.46
N THR A 178 14.22 -6.82 5.31
CA THR A 178 13.95 -7.03 6.74
C THR A 178 12.44 -6.96 6.99
N GLY A 179 11.82 -5.84 6.62
CA GLY A 179 10.38 -5.60 6.73
C GLY A 179 9.67 -5.36 5.40
N GLY A 180 10.32 -5.60 4.26
CA GLY A 180 9.80 -5.27 2.92
C GLY A 180 10.79 -4.58 1.99
N SER A 181 12.05 -4.44 2.41
CA SER A 181 13.06 -3.61 1.73
C SER A 181 13.50 -4.08 0.34
N VAL A 182 13.07 -5.27 -0.11
CA VAL A 182 13.11 -5.68 -1.52
C VAL A 182 11.73 -5.61 -2.14
N ARG A 183 10.71 -6.13 -1.46
CA ARG A 183 9.35 -6.27 -2.00
C ARG A 183 8.66 -4.93 -2.30
N ILE A 184 8.80 -3.94 -1.41
CA ILE A 184 8.20 -2.61 -1.57
C ILE A 184 8.77 -1.88 -2.79
N PRO A 185 10.10 -1.70 -2.92
CA PRO A 185 10.65 -1.04 -4.10
C PRO A 185 10.48 -1.87 -5.39
N ALA A 186 10.37 -3.19 -5.32
CA ALA A 186 10.03 -4.03 -6.47
C ALA A 186 8.64 -3.67 -7.02
N SER A 187 7.64 -3.64 -6.12
CA SER A 187 6.27 -3.19 -6.42
C SER A 187 6.26 -1.80 -7.05
N TYR A 188 6.91 -0.82 -6.42
CA TYR A 188 6.85 0.57 -6.88
C TYR A 188 7.65 0.87 -8.15
N CYS A 189 8.78 0.21 -8.36
CA CYS A 189 9.62 0.43 -9.55
C CYS A 189 9.23 -0.49 -10.72
N GLY A 190 8.27 -1.41 -10.54
CA GLY A 190 7.77 -2.25 -11.61
C GLY A 190 8.80 -3.30 -12.06
N VAL A 191 9.44 -3.96 -11.10
CA VAL A 191 10.38 -5.06 -11.30
C VAL A 191 10.01 -6.23 -10.40
N PHE A 192 10.43 -7.44 -10.76
CA PHE A 192 10.31 -8.58 -9.86
C PHE A 192 11.26 -8.40 -8.68
N GLY A 193 10.85 -8.87 -7.52
CA GLY A 193 11.71 -8.91 -6.34
C GLY A 193 11.42 -10.14 -5.49
N ILE A 194 12.45 -10.70 -4.87
CA ILE A 194 12.29 -11.83 -3.94
C ILE A 194 12.92 -11.51 -2.59
N ARG A 195 12.13 -11.70 -1.53
CA ARG A 195 12.62 -11.98 -0.18
C ARG A 195 12.81 -13.49 -0.09
N THR A 196 13.98 -13.98 0.27
CA THR A 196 14.18 -15.42 0.44
C THR A 196 13.68 -15.91 1.79
N SER A 197 13.56 -17.22 1.93
CA SER A 197 13.52 -17.85 3.25
C SER A 197 14.69 -17.37 4.10
N HIS A 198 14.43 -17.14 5.39
CA HIS A 198 15.46 -16.63 6.30
C HIS A 198 16.62 -17.62 6.44
N GLY A 199 17.85 -17.11 6.37
CA GLY A 199 19.06 -17.93 6.52
C GLY A 199 19.46 -18.80 5.31
N LEU A 200 18.69 -18.86 4.22
CA LEU A 200 19.07 -19.67 3.05
C LEU A 200 20.19 -19.06 2.19
N VAL A 201 20.20 -17.74 2.04
CA VAL A 201 21.29 -17.02 1.37
C VAL A 201 22.17 -16.39 2.44
N SER A 202 23.50 -16.60 2.33
CA SER A 202 24.44 -16.10 3.33
C SER A 202 24.37 -14.58 3.48
N THR A 203 24.18 -14.13 4.72
CA THR A 203 24.28 -12.72 5.12
C THR A 203 25.68 -12.36 5.61
N ARG A 204 26.67 -13.25 5.44
CA ARG A 204 28.04 -12.96 5.85
C ARG A 204 28.63 -11.84 4.99
N GLY A 205 29.13 -10.80 5.66
CA GLY A 205 29.58 -9.58 5.00
C GLY A 205 28.43 -8.65 4.60
N VAL A 206 27.24 -8.82 5.19
CA VAL A 206 26.13 -7.88 5.06
C VAL A 206 25.93 -7.18 6.40
N GLN A 207 25.85 -5.85 6.41
CA GLN A 207 25.61 -5.12 7.66
C GLN A 207 24.23 -5.49 8.22
N ALA A 208 24.20 -5.90 9.49
CA ALA A 208 22.99 -6.35 10.16
C ALA A 208 22.12 -5.15 10.59
N LEU A 209 20.82 -5.24 10.30
CA LEU A 209 19.80 -4.36 10.87
C LEU A 209 19.09 -5.11 12.01
N ALA A 210 18.42 -6.20 11.69
CA ALA A 210 17.71 -7.08 12.62
C ALA A 210 17.93 -8.56 12.19
N PRO A 211 18.99 -9.23 12.68
CA PRO A 211 19.47 -10.52 12.20
C PRO A 211 18.40 -11.61 12.08
N SER A 212 17.40 -11.66 12.95
CA SER A 212 16.35 -12.70 12.87
C SER A 212 15.28 -12.40 11.81
N PHE A 213 15.39 -11.29 11.09
CA PHE A 213 14.49 -10.84 10.03
C PHE A 213 15.21 -10.60 8.70
N ASP A 214 16.50 -10.25 8.76
CA ASP A 214 17.32 -9.87 7.61
C ASP A 214 17.50 -11.02 6.63
N THR A 215 17.23 -10.72 5.35
CA THR A 215 17.45 -11.65 4.23
C THR A 215 18.15 -10.92 3.09
N VAL A 216 18.97 -11.65 2.34
CA VAL A 216 19.43 -11.21 1.03
C VAL A 216 18.32 -11.49 0.03
N GLY A 217 17.99 -10.50 -0.79
CA GLY A 217 17.04 -10.63 -1.88
C GLY A 217 17.57 -9.95 -3.12
N TRP A 218 16.87 -10.10 -4.24
CA TRP A 218 17.29 -9.47 -5.48
C TRP A 218 16.11 -9.05 -6.35
N PHE A 219 16.42 -8.19 -7.31
CA PHE A 219 15.51 -7.63 -8.28
C PHE A 219 15.86 -8.08 -9.69
N ALA A 220 14.85 -8.24 -10.55
CA ALA A 220 15.07 -8.45 -11.97
C ALA A 220 13.92 -7.87 -12.81
N ARG A 221 14.18 -7.50 -14.06
CA ARG A 221 13.10 -7.08 -14.98
C ARG A 221 12.28 -8.24 -15.54
N SER A 222 12.80 -9.47 -15.50
CA SER A 222 12.07 -10.66 -15.89
C SER A 222 12.15 -11.73 -14.81
N ILE A 223 11.09 -12.53 -14.72
CA ILE A 223 11.02 -13.67 -13.81
C ILE A 223 12.12 -14.71 -14.12
N ASP A 224 12.54 -14.83 -15.39
CA ASP A 224 13.61 -15.75 -15.77
C ASP A 224 14.98 -15.35 -15.23
N VAL A 225 15.31 -14.05 -15.26
CA VAL A 225 16.54 -13.56 -14.65
C VAL A 225 16.47 -13.71 -13.13
N LEU A 226 15.32 -13.40 -12.52
CA LEU A 226 15.11 -13.59 -11.08
C LEU A 226 15.37 -15.06 -10.69
N ARG A 227 14.79 -16.01 -11.44
CA ARG A 227 14.94 -17.44 -11.19
C ARG A 227 16.37 -17.91 -11.41
N ARG A 228 17.02 -17.47 -12.49
CA ARG A 228 18.42 -17.86 -12.80
C ARG A 228 19.42 -17.38 -11.75
N VAL A 229 19.20 -16.20 -11.16
CA VAL A 229 19.99 -15.74 -10.00
C VAL A 229 19.71 -16.63 -8.78
N GLY A 230 18.44 -17.02 -8.57
CA GLY A 230 18.07 -17.99 -7.55
C GLY A 230 18.72 -19.36 -7.71
N ASP A 231 19.05 -19.80 -8.94
CA ASP A 231 19.80 -21.05 -9.16
C ASP A 231 21.19 -21.02 -8.56
N VAL A 232 21.80 -19.85 -8.50
CA VAL A 232 23.15 -19.63 -7.96
C VAL A 232 23.12 -19.40 -6.46
N LEU A 233 22.22 -18.54 -5.98
CA LEU A 233 22.24 -18.08 -4.58
C LEU A 233 21.55 -19.03 -3.60
N LEU A 234 20.53 -19.77 -4.04
CA LEU A 234 19.82 -20.68 -3.15
C LEU A 234 20.54 -22.02 -3.08
N PRO A 235 20.53 -22.70 -1.92
CA PRO A 235 21.02 -24.07 -1.83
C PRO A 235 20.23 -24.99 -2.79
N SER A 236 20.76 -26.20 -2.98
CA SER A 236 20.01 -27.25 -3.67
C SER A 236 18.69 -27.50 -2.94
N ALA A 237 17.63 -27.73 -3.70
CA ALA A 237 16.34 -28.05 -3.11
C ALA A 237 16.42 -29.35 -2.31
N ASP A 238 15.72 -29.40 -1.18
CA ASP A 238 15.44 -30.66 -0.50
C ASP A 238 14.68 -31.59 -1.46
N GLU A 239 15.02 -32.88 -1.48
CA GLU A 239 14.38 -33.87 -2.37
C GLU A 239 12.88 -34.06 -2.10
N HIS A 240 12.44 -33.72 -0.88
CA HIS A 240 11.05 -33.75 -0.45
C HIS A 240 10.37 -32.39 -0.54
N ALA A 241 11.08 -31.32 -0.92
CA ALA A 241 10.47 -30.02 -1.12
C ALA A 241 9.43 -30.09 -2.25
N PRO A 242 8.25 -29.44 -2.08
CA PRO A 242 7.24 -29.42 -3.12
C PRO A 242 7.77 -28.72 -4.37
N ALA A 243 7.61 -29.37 -5.52
CA ALA A 243 8.02 -28.82 -6.82
C ALA A 243 6.96 -27.89 -7.44
N LYS A 244 5.70 -27.98 -6.99
CA LYS A 244 4.59 -27.17 -7.47
C LYS A 244 3.63 -26.81 -6.33
N PRO A 245 2.88 -25.70 -6.45
CA PRO A 245 1.85 -25.35 -5.49
C PRO A 245 0.77 -26.43 -5.36
N SER A 246 0.41 -26.76 -4.12
CA SER A 246 -0.68 -27.69 -3.80
C SER A 246 -2.03 -27.00 -3.64
N ALA A 247 -2.03 -25.73 -3.22
CA ALA A 247 -3.20 -24.88 -3.14
C ALA A 247 -2.80 -23.40 -3.16
N TRP A 248 -3.76 -22.55 -3.54
CA TRP A 248 -3.60 -21.10 -3.58
C TRP A 248 -4.63 -20.43 -2.67
N TYR A 249 -4.18 -19.56 -1.78
CA TYR A 249 -5.05 -18.84 -0.85
C TYR A 249 -4.95 -17.33 -1.04
N LEU A 250 -6.03 -16.70 -1.51
CA LEU A 250 -6.16 -15.25 -1.42
C LEU A 250 -6.47 -14.85 0.02
N LEU A 251 -5.64 -13.97 0.59
CA LEU A 251 -5.86 -13.41 1.92
C LEU A 251 -6.90 -12.29 1.86
N GLU A 252 -8.11 -12.55 2.32
CA GLU A 252 -9.25 -11.62 2.21
C GLU A 252 -9.07 -10.35 3.05
N ASP A 253 -8.47 -10.47 4.24
CA ASP A 253 -8.18 -9.34 5.12
C ASP A 253 -7.14 -8.38 4.51
N SER A 254 -6.27 -8.88 3.62
CA SER A 254 -5.29 -8.07 2.87
C SER A 254 -5.90 -7.22 1.75
N VAL A 255 -7.04 -7.62 1.18
CA VAL A 255 -7.72 -6.92 0.08
C VAL A 255 -8.89 -6.04 0.55
N SER A 256 -9.12 -5.92 1.85
CA SER A 256 -10.14 -5.02 2.39
C SER A 256 -9.87 -3.53 2.05
N ASP A 257 -10.92 -2.72 1.97
CA ASP A 257 -10.82 -1.27 1.71
C ASP A 257 -9.98 -0.51 2.76
N LYS A 258 -9.83 -1.10 3.96
CA LYS A 258 -8.96 -0.59 5.02
C LYS A 258 -7.48 -0.67 4.64
N ARG A 259 -7.09 -1.71 3.87
CA ARG A 259 -5.69 -2.06 3.60
C ARG A 259 -5.25 -1.74 2.18
N SER A 260 -6.12 -1.98 1.21
CA SER A 260 -5.75 -1.98 -0.19
C SER A 260 -6.63 -1.03 -0.98
N SER A 261 -6.01 -0.23 -1.83
CA SER A 261 -6.69 0.57 -2.84
C SER A 261 -7.35 -0.31 -3.90
N PRO A 262 -8.33 0.20 -4.65
CA PRO A 262 -8.94 -0.55 -5.76
C PRO A 262 -7.92 -1.10 -6.77
N HIS A 263 -6.83 -0.36 -7.02
CA HIS A 263 -5.77 -0.79 -7.93
C HIS A 263 -5.03 -2.03 -7.43
N ALA A 264 -4.74 -2.08 -6.12
CA ALA A 264 -4.12 -3.20 -5.45
C ALA A 264 -5.08 -4.39 -5.30
N GLN A 265 -6.37 -4.14 -5.05
CA GLN A 265 -7.40 -5.17 -5.05
C GLN A 265 -7.53 -5.83 -6.43
N CYS A 266 -7.50 -5.05 -7.52
CA CYS A 266 -7.53 -5.57 -8.89
C CYS A 266 -6.35 -6.50 -9.18
N ALA A 267 -5.16 -6.26 -8.61
CA ALA A 267 -4.03 -7.17 -8.76
C ALA A 267 -4.34 -8.56 -8.20
N ALA A 268 -4.96 -8.62 -7.03
CA ALA A 268 -5.39 -9.88 -6.43
C ALA A 268 -6.51 -10.55 -7.24
N VAL A 269 -7.49 -9.78 -7.75
CA VAL A 269 -8.56 -10.30 -8.61
C VAL A 269 -8.00 -10.87 -9.92
N ALA A 270 -7.03 -10.19 -10.53
CA ALA A 270 -6.34 -10.69 -11.72
C ALA A 270 -5.61 -12.01 -11.44
N ALA A 271 -5.02 -12.17 -10.24
CA ALA A 271 -4.44 -13.43 -9.82
C ALA A 271 -5.49 -14.55 -9.72
N VAL A 272 -6.69 -14.26 -9.20
CA VAL A 272 -7.79 -15.23 -9.17
C VAL A 272 -8.22 -15.64 -10.59
N ALA A 273 -8.33 -14.67 -11.50
CA ALA A 273 -8.67 -14.94 -12.90
C ALA A 273 -7.62 -15.85 -13.56
N ALA A 274 -6.34 -15.48 -13.46
CA ALA A 274 -5.23 -16.26 -13.99
C ALA A 274 -5.16 -17.68 -13.39
N LEU A 275 -5.35 -17.81 -12.07
CA LEU A 275 -5.36 -19.11 -11.38
C LEU A 275 -6.52 -20.02 -11.79
N ASN A 276 -7.66 -19.47 -12.19
CA ASN A 276 -8.76 -20.26 -12.72
C ASN A 276 -8.44 -20.89 -14.08
N GLU A 277 -7.55 -20.27 -14.86
CA GLU A 277 -7.06 -20.82 -16.13
C GLU A 277 -5.96 -21.87 -15.93
N ILE A 278 -4.98 -21.59 -15.05
CA ILE A 278 -3.80 -22.46 -14.90
C ILE A 278 -3.96 -23.62 -13.89
N ASP A 279 -4.78 -23.45 -12.85
CA ASP A 279 -4.89 -24.44 -11.75
C ASP A 279 -6.30 -24.52 -11.17
N ARG A 280 -7.27 -24.76 -12.07
CA ARG A 280 -8.70 -24.74 -11.78
C ARG A 280 -9.04 -25.66 -10.61
N GLY A 281 -9.67 -25.09 -9.58
CA GLY A 281 -10.16 -25.83 -8.41
C GLY A 281 -9.18 -25.92 -7.23
N LYS A 282 -7.95 -25.40 -7.36
CA LYS A 282 -7.00 -25.30 -6.23
C LYS A 282 -7.01 -23.96 -5.51
N PHE A 283 -7.74 -22.98 -6.04
CA PHE A 283 -7.88 -21.66 -5.46
C PHE A 283 -8.92 -21.64 -4.33
N ARG A 284 -8.56 -20.97 -3.22
CA ARG A 284 -9.41 -20.75 -2.05
C ARG A 284 -9.22 -19.32 -1.55
N ARG A 285 -10.18 -18.86 -0.75
CA ARG A 285 -10.08 -17.62 0.01
C ARG A 285 -9.94 -17.95 1.49
N MET A 286 -9.20 -17.12 2.22
CA MET A 286 -9.00 -17.27 3.66
C MET A 286 -8.82 -15.90 4.30
N ASN A 287 -9.38 -15.73 5.48
CA ASN A 287 -9.03 -14.65 6.40
C ASN A 287 -7.88 -15.14 7.28
N LEU A 288 -6.69 -14.54 7.14
CA LEU A 288 -5.51 -14.97 7.90
C LEU A 288 -5.70 -14.71 9.39
N THR A 289 -6.31 -13.58 9.74
CA THR A 289 -6.57 -13.25 11.14
C THR A 289 -7.43 -14.30 11.83
N GLU A 290 -8.53 -14.74 11.20
CA GLU A 290 -9.38 -15.80 11.73
C GLU A 290 -8.59 -17.09 11.97
N HIS A 291 -7.75 -17.49 11.00
CA HIS A 291 -6.91 -18.67 11.11
C HIS A 291 -5.96 -18.58 12.33
N LEU A 292 -5.29 -17.44 12.51
CA LEU A 292 -4.37 -17.22 13.63
C LEU A 292 -5.08 -17.13 14.98
N LEU A 293 -6.31 -16.58 15.03
CA LEU A 293 -7.09 -16.50 16.28
C LEU A 293 -7.44 -17.89 16.85
N VAL A 294 -7.47 -18.93 16.01
CA VAL A 294 -7.68 -20.32 16.43
C VAL A 294 -6.38 -20.97 16.89
N GLY A 295 -5.28 -20.74 16.16
CA GLY A 295 -4.00 -21.41 16.39
C GLY A 295 -3.07 -20.76 17.42
N CYS A 296 -3.27 -19.47 17.74
CA CYS A 296 -2.32 -18.65 18.51
C CYS A 296 -2.98 -17.99 19.74
N PRO A 297 -2.98 -18.64 20.93
CA PRO A 297 -3.65 -18.10 22.12
C PRO A 297 -3.13 -16.74 22.61
N LYS A 298 -1.81 -16.48 22.54
CA LYS A 298 -1.24 -15.18 22.95
C LYS A 298 -1.54 -14.10 21.91
N PHE A 299 -1.54 -14.45 20.63
CA PHE A 299 -2.00 -13.55 19.58
C PHE A 299 -3.49 -13.21 19.76
N GLN A 300 -4.33 -14.20 20.07
CA GLN A 300 -5.75 -13.99 20.38
C GLN A 300 -5.93 -13.03 21.57
N ALA A 301 -5.12 -13.17 22.62
CA ALA A 301 -5.12 -12.25 23.76
C ALA A 301 -4.74 -10.81 23.38
N LEU A 302 -3.81 -10.63 22.43
CA LEU A 302 -3.41 -9.32 21.91
C LEU A 302 -4.52 -8.69 21.05
N VAL A 303 -5.17 -9.47 20.18
CA VAL A 303 -6.15 -8.99 19.19
C VAL A 303 -7.54 -8.76 19.82
N GLY A 304 -7.89 -9.54 20.86
CA GLY A 304 -9.18 -9.44 21.54
C GLY A 304 -10.35 -9.99 20.71
N ARG A 305 -10.12 -11.02 19.88
CA ARG A 305 -11.08 -11.63 18.94
C ARG A 305 -11.68 -10.68 17.89
N ARG A 306 -10.99 -9.58 17.59
CA ARG A 306 -11.37 -8.63 16.52
C ARG A 306 -10.59 -8.93 15.25
N GLU A 307 -11.27 -9.48 14.24
CA GLU A 307 -10.63 -9.89 12.99
C GLU A 307 -10.08 -8.71 12.18
N ASP A 308 -10.71 -7.53 12.27
CA ASP A 308 -10.34 -6.36 11.46
C ASP A 308 -8.99 -5.74 11.87
N CYS A 309 -8.43 -6.12 13.02
CA CYS A 309 -7.15 -5.61 13.52
C CYS A 309 -6.01 -6.65 13.55
N GLY A 310 -6.19 -7.87 13.06
CA GLY A 310 -5.14 -8.90 13.13
C GLY A 310 -3.84 -8.51 12.43
N LEU A 311 -3.91 -8.04 11.18
CA LEU A 311 -2.73 -7.53 10.46
C LEU A 311 -2.12 -6.29 11.14
N ASP A 312 -2.92 -5.44 11.81
CA ASP A 312 -2.39 -4.32 12.61
C ASP A 312 -1.55 -4.84 13.80
N CYS A 313 -2.03 -5.90 14.46
CA CYS A 313 -1.35 -6.54 15.57
C CYS A 313 -0.09 -7.28 15.11
N LEU A 314 -0.11 -8.01 13.98
CA LEU A 314 1.10 -8.63 13.43
C LEU A 314 2.15 -7.59 13.06
N ARG A 315 1.75 -6.50 12.40
CA ARG A 315 2.63 -5.35 12.14
C ARG A 315 3.26 -4.81 13.43
N GLU A 316 2.48 -4.73 14.51
CA GLU A 316 2.95 -4.24 15.80
C GLU A 316 3.91 -5.23 16.48
N VAL A 317 3.67 -6.54 16.36
CA VAL A 317 4.61 -7.59 16.75
C VAL A 317 5.94 -7.39 16.03
N LEU A 318 5.92 -7.27 14.70
CA LEU A 318 7.11 -7.01 13.89
C LEU A 318 7.83 -5.73 14.34
N ARG A 319 7.11 -4.62 14.51
CA ARG A 319 7.68 -3.32 14.87
C ARG A 319 8.49 -3.40 16.17
N VAL A 320 7.96 -4.06 17.20
CA VAL A 320 8.60 -4.15 18.51
C VAL A 320 9.76 -5.14 18.48
N THR A 321 9.59 -6.35 17.95
CA THR A 321 10.65 -7.37 17.97
C THR A 321 11.82 -6.97 17.08
N MET A 322 11.53 -6.47 15.86
CA MET A 322 12.56 -5.95 14.95
C MET A 322 13.22 -4.71 15.55
N GLY A 323 12.45 -3.77 16.12
CA GLY A 323 12.99 -2.58 16.76
C GLY A 323 13.95 -2.90 17.91
N ALA A 324 13.65 -3.91 18.72
CA ALA A 324 14.52 -4.35 19.81
C ALA A 324 15.88 -4.87 19.28
N GLU A 325 15.89 -5.70 18.24
CA GLU A 325 17.13 -6.18 17.61
C GLU A 325 17.91 -5.04 16.95
N ILE A 326 17.23 -4.10 16.30
CA ILE A 326 17.89 -2.91 15.72
C ILE A 326 18.62 -2.13 16.80
N TRP A 327 17.99 -1.94 17.97
CA TRP A 327 18.63 -1.25 19.07
C TRP A 327 19.79 -2.04 19.68
N GLU A 328 19.67 -3.36 19.76
CA GLU A 328 20.77 -4.23 20.20
C GLU A 328 21.99 -4.10 19.28
N ASN A 329 21.78 -4.06 17.97
CA ASN A 329 22.86 -3.98 16.98
C ASN A 329 23.43 -2.57 16.80
N LEU A 330 22.58 -1.57 16.60
CA LEU A 330 23.00 -0.21 16.24
C LEU A 330 23.06 0.74 17.44
N GLY A 331 22.38 0.43 18.54
CA GLY A 331 22.34 1.27 19.74
C GLY A 331 23.71 1.52 20.37
N PRO A 332 24.59 0.52 20.51
CA PRO A 332 25.96 0.73 20.99
C PRO A 332 26.76 1.71 20.14
N TRP A 333 26.71 1.56 18.81
CA TRP A 333 27.36 2.49 17.87
C TRP A 333 26.76 3.89 17.94
N TYR A 334 25.43 4.01 17.91
CA TYR A 334 24.70 5.28 18.00
C TYR A 334 25.07 6.07 19.27
N LYS A 335 25.15 5.40 20.43
CA LYS A 335 25.55 6.02 21.70
C LYS A 335 27.00 6.50 21.69
N LYS A 336 27.90 5.69 21.13
CA LYS A 336 29.34 5.96 21.12
C LYS A 336 29.71 7.10 20.16
N GLU A 337 29.22 7.02 18.92
CA GLU A 337 29.64 7.92 17.85
C GLU A 337 28.80 9.21 17.77
N GLN A 338 27.59 9.21 18.36
CA GLN A 338 26.64 10.35 18.32
C GLN A 338 26.49 10.92 16.89
N PRO A 339 26.12 10.08 15.91
CA PRO A 339 26.06 10.45 14.51
C PRO A 339 24.98 11.50 14.25
N VAL A 340 25.12 12.26 13.16
CA VAL A 340 24.03 13.08 12.62
C VAL A 340 23.28 12.23 11.59
N LEU A 341 22.05 11.84 11.91
CA LEU A 341 21.20 10.99 11.08
C LEU A 341 20.01 11.79 10.51
N ASP A 342 19.31 11.19 9.56
CA ASP A 342 17.95 11.57 9.18
C ASP A 342 17.05 11.60 10.43
N PRO A 343 16.27 12.68 10.66
CA PRO A 343 15.42 12.80 11.84
C PRO A 343 14.43 11.65 12.05
N ALA A 344 13.88 11.08 10.96
CA ALA A 344 12.96 9.95 11.05
C ALA A 344 13.68 8.65 11.43
N VAL A 345 14.93 8.46 10.99
CA VAL A 345 15.76 7.31 11.41
C VAL A 345 16.19 7.47 12.86
N GLU A 346 16.64 8.66 13.25
CA GLU A 346 16.98 9.01 14.64
C GLU A 346 15.80 8.76 15.58
N GLY A 347 14.62 9.29 15.24
CA GLY A 347 13.40 9.11 16.03
C GLY A 347 13.00 7.64 16.20
N ARG A 348 13.24 6.79 15.18
CA ARG A 348 12.99 5.34 15.26
C ARG A 348 14.01 4.61 16.14
N LEU A 349 15.29 4.99 16.10
CA LEU A 349 16.31 4.45 17.01
C LEU A 349 16.02 4.85 18.46
N GLU A 350 15.63 6.11 18.70
CA GLU A 350 15.24 6.58 20.03
C GLU A 350 13.96 5.91 20.55
N ALA A 351 13.00 5.61 19.68
CA ALA A 351 11.82 4.84 20.03
C ALA A 351 12.18 3.39 20.37
N ALA A 352 13.08 2.77 19.58
CA ALA A 352 13.57 1.42 19.83
C ALA A 352 14.30 1.31 21.18
N ALA A 353 15.09 2.32 21.54
CA ALA A 353 15.79 2.42 22.83
C ALA A 353 14.87 2.39 24.07
N LYS A 354 13.58 2.72 23.88
CA LYS A 354 12.57 2.84 24.95
C LYS A 354 11.60 1.67 24.99
N LEU A 355 11.80 0.64 24.16
CA LEU A 355 10.94 -0.54 24.15
C LEU A 355 11.01 -1.28 25.49
N SER A 356 9.84 -1.71 25.98
CA SER A 356 9.75 -2.46 27.23
C SER A 356 10.31 -3.88 27.02
N PRO A 357 11.30 -4.34 27.82
CA PRO A 357 11.79 -5.71 27.74
C PRO A 357 10.68 -6.75 27.91
N THR A 358 9.71 -6.51 28.81
CA THR A 358 8.59 -7.44 29.02
C THR A 358 7.66 -7.51 27.81
N GLN A 359 7.47 -6.40 27.10
CA GLN A 359 6.68 -6.39 25.88
C GLN A 359 7.42 -7.09 24.74
N VAL A 360 8.73 -6.88 24.64
CA VAL A 360 9.59 -7.54 23.65
C VAL A 360 9.53 -9.05 23.82
N GLU A 361 9.69 -9.57 25.04
CA GLU A 361 9.61 -11.02 25.29
C GLU A 361 8.22 -11.58 24.99
N LEU A 362 7.15 -10.92 25.41
CA LEU A 362 5.78 -11.33 25.05
C LEU A 362 5.59 -11.39 23.53
N PHE A 363 6.10 -10.41 22.79
CA PHE A 363 5.92 -10.37 21.34
C PHE A 363 6.82 -11.37 20.61
N LYS A 364 7.96 -11.77 21.18
CA LYS A 364 8.74 -12.92 20.70
C LYS A 364 7.92 -14.21 20.87
N GLU A 365 7.28 -14.42 22.01
CA GLU A 365 6.41 -15.60 22.20
C GLU A 365 5.23 -15.62 21.22
N ILE A 366 4.59 -14.46 20.97
CA ILE A 366 3.53 -14.34 19.97
C ILE A 366 4.06 -14.64 18.57
N ARG A 367 5.26 -14.15 18.22
CA ARG A 367 5.90 -14.44 16.94
C ARG A 367 6.07 -15.94 16.74
N GLU A 368 6.55 -16.67 17.74
CA GLU A 368 6.74 -18.13 17.62
C GLU A 368 5.41 -18.89 17.44
N GLU A 369 4.33 -18.51 18.15
CA GLU A 369 3.00 -19.10 17.91
C GLU A 369 2.51 -18.88 16.46
N VAL A 370 2.71 -17.65 15.96
CA VAL A 370 2.35 -17.31 14.58
C VAL A 370 3.20 -18.11 13.60
N ARG A 371 4.51 -18.26 13.84
CA ARG A 371 5.40 -19.08 13.00
C ARG A 371 4.94 -20.52 12.90
N GLU A 372 4.73 -21.18 14.03
CA GLU A 372 4.28 -22.59 14.05
C GLU A 372 2.92 -22.78 13.37
N THR A 373 2.04 -21.79 13.45
CA THR A 373 0.74 -21.82 12.77
C THR A 373 0.89 -21.62 11.26
N MET A 374 1.73 -20.66 10.84
CA MET A 374 2.04 -20.42 9.43
C MET A 374 2.77 -21.59 8.78
N ASP A 375 3.71 -22.23 9.47
CA ASP A 375 4.43 -23.40 8.96
C ASP A 375 3.46 -24.54 8.65
N ARG A 376 2.49 -24.80 9.55
CA ARG A 376 1.43 -25.79 9.30
C ARG A 376 0.48 -25.40 8.17
N LEU A 377 0.16 -24.12 8.03
CA LEU A 377 -0.70 -23.62 6.94
C LEU A 377 -0.01 -23.76 5.58
N LEU A 378 1.30 -23.52 5.54
CA LEU A 378 2.09 -23.45 4.31
C LEU A 378 2.75 -24.78 3.93
N ASP A 379 2.61 -25.78 4.79
CA ASP A 379 3.13 -27.12 4.58
C ASP A 379 2.61 -27.73 3.26
N ASN A 380 3.39 -28.62 2.67
CA ASN A 380 3.10 -29.28 1.39
C ASN A 380 2.87 -28.33 0.20
N GLY A 381 3.43 -27.11 0.23
CA GLY A 381 3.47 -26.23 -0.93
C GLY A 381 2.23 -25.36 -1.14
N VAL A 382 1.54 -24.98 -0.06
CA VAL A 382 0.49 -23.96 -0.14
C VAL A 382 1.12 -22.60 -0.42
N VAL A 383 0.48 -21.80 -1.29
CA VAL A 383 0.92 -20.43 -1.63
C VAL A 383 -0.15 -19.42 -1.26
N LEU A 384 0.24 -18.36 -0.55
CA LEU A 384 -0.63 -17.22 -0.26
C LEU A 384 -0.49 -16.15 -1.34
N VAL A 385 -1.62 -15.53 -1.67
CA VAL A 385 -1.74 -14.46 -2.65
C VAL A 385 -2.28 -13.22 -1.94
N LEU A 386 -1.61 -12.09 -2.11
CA LEU A 386 -1.97 -10.80 -1.51
C LEU A 386 -1.32 -9.64 -2.26
N PRO A 387 -1.84 -8.41 -2.18
CA PRO A 387 -1.10 -7.23 -2.66
C PRO A 387 0.26 -7.08 -1.95
N THR A 388 1.30 -6.69 -2.67
CA THR A 388 2.62 -6.38 -2.07
C THR A 388 2.59 -5.07 -1.28
N THR A 389 1.90 -4.07 -1.80
CA THR A 389 1.77 -2.74 -1.20
C THR A 389 0.30 -2.30 -1.19
N PRO A 390 -0.10 -1.37 -0.30
CA PRO A 390 -1.48 -0.87 -0.20
C PRO A 390 -2.03 -0.26 -1.49
N GLY A 391 -1.15 0.20 -2.38
CA GLY A 391 -1.49 0.83 -3.63
C GLY A 391 -0.22 1.27 -4.35
N LYS A 392 -0.38 2.26 -5.26
CA LYS A 392 0.74 2.92 -5.92
C LYS A 392 1.67 3.59 -4.90
N ALA A 393 2.90 3.82 -5.32
CA ALA A 393 3.87 4.57 -4.54
C ALA A 393 3.33 5.95 -4.10
N PRO A 394 3.61 6.41 -2.88
CA PRO A 394 3.32 7.77 -2.47
C PRO A 394 4.09 8.81 -3.27
N GLU A 395 3.58 10.05 -3.28
CA GLU A 395 4.30 11.20 -3.81
C GLU A 395 5.61 11.45 -3.04
N ARG A 396 6.61 12.01 -3.72
CA ARG A 396 7.88 12.39 -3.09
C ARG A 396 7.70 13.56 -2.12
N GLY A 397 8.45 13.55 -1.01
CA GLY A 397 8.45 14.66 -0.06
C GLY A 397 7.16 14.81 0.74
N LEU A 398 6.38 13.73 0.92
CA LEU A 398 5.26 13.73 1.86
C LEU A 398 5.72 14.10 3.26
N GLY A 399 4.85 14.80 4.00
CA GLY A 399 5.11 15.12 5.40
C GLY A 399 5.28 13.86 6.25
N GLU A 400 6.12 13.95 7.28
CA GLU A 400 6.54 12.83 8.15
C GLU A 400 5.37 11.96 8.64
N LYS A 401 4.27 12.59 9.05
CA LYS A 401 3.05 11.88 9.50
C LYS A 401 2.45 11.00 8.40
N ALA A 402 2.28 11.54 7.19
CA ALA A 402 1.70 10.80 6.07
C ALA A 402 2.63 9.66 5.61
N THR A 403 3.94 9.91 5.62
CA THR A 403 4.97 8.89 5.38
C THR A 403 4.88 7.74 6.38
N GLU A 404 4.78 8.03 7.69
CA GLU A 404 4.70 6.98 8.70
C GLU A 404 3.35 6.24 8.66
N GLU A 405 2.25 6.92 8.37
CA GLU A 405 0.94 6.28 8.14
C GLU A 405 0.98 5.32 6.95
N TRP A 406 1.60 5.72 5.83
CA TRP A 406 1.75 4.85 4.67
C TRP A 406 2.67 3.66 4.93
N ARG A 407 3.78 3.90 5.65
CA ARG A 407 4.71 2.85 6.08
C ARG A 407 4.02 1.80 6.95
N LYS A 408 3.15 2.20 7.88
CA LYS A 408 2.35 1.27 8.69
C LYS A 408 1.47 0.37 7.82
N LYS A 409 0.79 0.95 6.83
CA LYS A 409 -0.03 0.18 5.88
C LYS A 409 0.81 -0.80 5.04
N CYS A 410 2.01 -0.40 4.61
CA CYS A 410 2.91 -1.33 3.91
C CYS A 410 3.27 -2.53 4.81
N PHE A 411 3.62 -2.27 6.08
CA PHE A 411 3.98 -3.33 7.02
C PHE A 411 2.81 -4.25 7.40
N GLU A 412 1.56 -3.81 7.31
CA GLU A 412 0.40 -4.70 7.46
C GLU A 412 0.39 -5.82 6.41
N LEU A 413 0.92 -5.57 5.21
CA LEU A 413 0.98 -6.55 4.11
C LEU A 413 2.32 -7.30 4.07
N THR A 414 3.43 -6.62 4.38
CA THR A 414 4.76 -7.24 4.31
C THR A 414 5.16 -8.01 5.57
N CYS A 415 4.48 -7.82 6.70
CA CYS A 415 4.90 -8.41 7.98
C CYS A 415 4.87 -9.93 8.03
N ILE A 416 3.97 -10.58 7.28
CA ILE A 416 3.75 -12.03 7.35
C ILE A 416 5.05 -12.79 7.07
N ALA A 417 5.65 -12.56 5.90
CA ALA A 417 6.90 -13.22 5.51
C ALA A 417 8.11 -12.78 6.37
N SER A 418 8.10 -11.53 6.85
CA SER A 418 9.16 -11.02 7.73
C SER A 418 9.16 -11.68 9.10
N LEU A 419 8.00 -11.76 9.76
CA LEU A 419 7.84 -12.41 11.05
C LEU A 419 8.20 -13.89 10.96
N CYS A 420 7.77 -14.54 9.89
CA CYS A 420 7.84 -15.99 9.79
C CYS A 420 9.09 -16.52 9.06
N GLY A 421 9.93 -15.63 8.52
CA GLY A 421 11.12 -16.04 7.78
C GLY A 421 10.80 -16.73 6.46
N LEU A 422 9.67 -16.41 5.85
CA LEU A 422 9.15 -17.08 4.64
C LEU A 422 9.64 -16.40 3.35
N PRO A 423 9.74 -17.16 2.25
CA PRO A 423 10.02 -16.61 0.94
C PRO A 423 8.79 -15.87 0.39
N GLN A 424 9.04 -14.76 -0.29
CA GLN A 424 7.99 -13.97 -0.94
C GLN A 424 8.49 -13.33 -2.23
N VAL A 425 7.81 -13.64 -3.33
CA VAL A 425 8.02 -13.02 -4.64
C VAL A 425 7.02 -11.89 -4.84
N SER A 426 7.49 -10.71 -5.22
CA SER A 426 6.67 -9.60 -5.72
C SER A 426 6.70 -9.57 -7.23
N ILE A 427 5.51 -9.62 -7.84
CA ILE A 427 5.26 -9.57 -9.28
C ILE A 427 4.74 -8.16 -9.61
N PRO A 428 5.41 -7.42 -10.51
CA PRO A 428 4.96 -6.09 -10.91
C PRO A 428 3.84 -6.17 -11.95
N LEU A 429 2.79 -5.36 -11.74
CA LEU A 429 1.66 -5.21 -12.66
C LEU A 429 1.55 -3.75 -13.10
N ILE A 430 1.49 -3.56 -14.41
CA ILE A 430 1.46 -2.24 -15.05
C ILE A 430 0.23 -2.19 -15.93
N ALA A 431 -0.53 -1.11 -15.81
CA ALA A 431 -1.67 -0.84 -16.66
C ALA A 431 -1.44 0.46 -17.46
N PRO A 432 -1.89 0.55 -18.72
CA PRO A 432 -1.87 1.79 -19.49
C PRO A 432 -2.64 2.90 -18.77
N ASN A 433 -2.18 4.15 -18.91
CA ASN A 433 -2.84 5.34 -18.35
C ASN A 433 -2.98 5.36 -16.80
N VAL A 434 -2.31 4.44 -16.10
CA VAL A 434 -2.25 4.41 -14.64
C VAL A 434 -0.85 4.80 -14.20
N GLU A 435 -0.76 5.82 -13.36
CA GLU A 435 0.53 6.26 -12.81
C GLU A 435 1.01 5.29 -11.74
N GLY A 436 2.12 4.61 -12.03
CA GLY A 436 2.79 3.72 -11.07
C GLY A 436 2.31 2.27 -11.14
N PRO A 437 3.22 1.28 -11.04
CA PRO A 437 2.86 -0.12 -10.98
C PRO A 437 2.16 -0.50 -9.66
N GLN A 438 1.50 -1.65 -9.66
CA GLN A 438 1.04 -2.36 -8.47
C GLN A 438 1.84 -3.65 -8.29
N GLY A 439 2.08 -4.08 -7.06
CA GLY A 439 2.73 -5.35 -6.76
C GLY A 439 1.73 -6.40 -6.29
N LEU A 440 1.83 -7.61 -6.83
CA LEU A 440 1.20 -8.81 -6.30
C LEU A 440 2.26 -9.68 -5.61
N SER A 441 1.97 -10.16 -4.40
CA SER A 441 2.85 -11.07 -3.68
C SER A 441 2.36 -12.50 -3.76
N LEU A 442 3.31 -13.41 -3.95
CA LEU A 442 3.17 -14.82 -3.63
C LEU A 442 4.04 -15.13 -2.40
N ILE A 443 3.48 -15.74 -1.36
CA ILE A 443 4.22 -16.21 -0.17
C ILE A 443 4.15 -17.74 -0.13
N GLY A 444 5.30 -18.40 -0.06
CA GLY A 444 5.40 -19.85 0.10
C GLY A 444 5.83 -20.26 1.51
N GLY A 445 5.83 -21.56 1.79
CA GLY A 445 6.42 -22.13 3.00
C GLY A 445 7.95 -21.96 3.04
N TYR A 446 8.54 -22.13 4.22
CA TYR A 446 9.98 -22.08 4.40
C TYR A 446 10.70 -23.07 3.44
N GLN A 447 11.78 -22.61 2.80
CA GLN A 447 12.56 -23.30 1.76
C GLN A 447 11.85 -23.63 0.44
N THR A 448 10.66 -23.08 0.19
CA THR A 448 9.96 -23.24 -1.09
C THR A 448 10.31 -22.16 -2.13
N ASP A 449 11.39 -21.41 -1.94
CA ASP A 449 11.83 -20.27 -2.77
C ASP A 449 11.86 -20.59 -4.28
N ARG A 450 12.42 -21.74 -4.64
CA ARG A 450 12.54 -22.20 -6.04
C ARG A 450 11.15 -22.46 -6.63
N MET A 451 10.32 -23.25 -5.93
CA MET A 451 8.93 -23.51 -6.30
C MET A 451 8.15 -22.21 -6.47
N LEU A 452 8.34 -21.24 -5.56
CA LEU A 452 7.62 -19.98 -5.57
C LEU A 452 7.98 -19.12 -6.80
N MET A 453 9.25 -19.09 -7.20
CA MET A 453 9.67 -18.40 -8.43
C MET A 453 9.18 -19.11 -9.69
N ASP A 454 9.18 -20.45 -9.70
CA ASP A 454 8.65 -21.22 -10.83
C ASP A 454 7.12 -21.06 -10.94
N ALA A 455 6.40 -21.04 -9.81
CA ALA A 455 4.98 -20.72 -9.77
C ALA A 455 4.67 -19.29 -10.21
N ALA A 456 5.51 -18.31 -9.83
CA ALA A 456 5.40 -16.94 -10.32
C ALA A 456 5.63 -16.87 -11.84
N ARG A 457 6.57 -17.66 -12.39
CA ARG A 457 6.82 -17.75 -13.83
C ARG A 457 5.60 -18.30 -14.57
N ASP A 458 4.98 -19.35 -14.05
CA ASP A 458 3.78 -19.94 -14.67
C ASP A 458 2.58 -18.98 -14.62
N LEU A 459 2.47 -18.18 -13.55
CA LEU A 459 1.35 -17.24 -13.34
C LEU A 459 1.48 -15.94 -14.15
N VAL A 460 2.71 -15.45 -14.40
CA VAL A 460 2.93 -14.06 -14.84
C VAL A 460 2.25 -13.72 -16.16
N VAL A 461 2.20 -14.66 -17.11
CA VAL A 461 1.68 -14.41 -18.47
C VAL A 461 0.20 -14.07 -18.39
N GLU A 462 -0.59 -14.99 -17.83
CA GLU A 462 -2.04 -14.83 -17.65
C GLU A 462 -2.38 -13.63 -16.75
N LEU A 463 -1.55 -13.40 -15.72
CA LEU A 463 -1.77 -12.31 -14.77
C LEU A 463 -1.57 -10.92 -15.41
N VAL A 464 -0.49 -10.75 -16.18
CA VAL A 464 -0.17 -9.46 -16.83
C VAL A 464 -1.18 -9.14 -17.92
N ASP A 465 -1.70 -10.16 -18.61
CA ASP A 465 -2.73 -9.98 -19.64
C ASP A 465 -4.09 -9.63 -19.03
N ALA A 466 -4.48 -10.26 -17.92
CA ALA A 466 -5.79 -10.01 -17.29
C ALA A 466 -5.88 -8.69 -16.51
N TYR A 467 -4.77 -8.21 -15.95
CA TYR A 467 -4.80 -7.08 -15.01
C TYR A 467 -5.33 -5.75 -15.60
N PRO A 468 -4.89 -5.28 -16.78
CA PRO A 468 -5.35 -4.02 -17.35
C PRO A 468 -6.88 -3.97 -17.54
N ASP A 469 -7.47 -5.04 -18.08
CA ASP A 469 -8.91 -5.10 -18.38
C ASP A 469 -9.75 -5.12 -17.10
N ILE A 470 -9.33 -5.89 -16.09
CA ILE A 470 -9.99 -5.93 -14.79
C ILE A 470 -9.94 -4.55 -14.12
N LEU A 471 -8.78 -3.89 -14.17
CA LEU A 471 -8.61 -2.57 -13.59
C LEU A 471 -9.47 -1.52 -14.31
N GLU A 472 -9.50 -1.53 -15.65
CA GLU A 472 -10.33 -0.61 -16.42
C GLU A 472 -11.81 -0.77 -16.05
N ALA A 473 -12.31 -2.00 -15.98
CA ALA A 473 -13.69 -2.30 -15.60
C ALA A 473 -14.02 -1.81 -14.17
N GLU A 474 -13.11 -2.00 -13.22
CA GLU A 474 -13.30 -1.57 -11.84
C GLU A 474 -13.24 -0.04 -11.70
N LEU A 475 -12.32 0.62 -12.39
CA LEU A 475 -12.25 2.08 -12.42
C LEU A 475 -13.50 2.70 -13.06
N LEU A 476 -14.05 2.07 -14.10
CA LEU A 476 -15.32 2.47 -14.71
C LEU A 476 -16.49 2.30 -13.74
N ARG A 477 -16.49 1.21 -12.95
CA ARG A 477 -17.51 0.96 -11.92
C ARG A 477 -17.46 1.99 -10.79
N LEU A 478 -16.26 2.35 -10.34
CA LEU A 478 -16.04 3.30 -9.25
C LEU A 478 -16.25 4.75 -9.68
N ASN A 479 -15.84 5.09 -10.91
CA ASN A 479 -15.94 6.41 -11.49
C ASN A 479 -16.64 6.33 -12.86
N PRO A 480 -17.97 6.06 -12.88
CA PRO A 480 -18.69 6.02 -14.12
C PRO A 480 -18.55 7.37 -14.84
N PRO A 481 -18.38 7.38 -16.17
CA PRO A 481 -18.26 8.62 -16.93
C PRO A 481 -19.48 9.50 -16.66
N ARG A 482 -19.25 10.81 -16.56
CA ARG A 482 -20.35 11.77 -16.34
C ARG A 482 -21.32 11.67 -17.51
N GLU A 483 -22.56 11.31 -17.20
CA GLU A 483 -23.65 11.32 -18.18
C GLU A 483 -23.83 12.73 -18.79
N PRO A 484 -24.11 12.85 -20.10
CA PRO A 484 -24.43 14.13 -20.71
C PRO A 484 -25.59 14.81 -19.96
N GLY A 485 -25.33 15.97 -19.34
CA GLY A 485 -26.31 16.70 -18.54
C GLY A 485 -26.04 16.70 -17.02
N ASP A 486 -25.11 15.89 -16.52
CA ASP A 486 -24.82 15.82 -15.09
C ASP A 486 -24.24 17.12 -14.49
N ALA A 487 -23.49 17.89 -15.30
CA ALA A 487 -23.00 19.21 -14.90
C ALA A 487 -24.15 20.20 -14.71
N GLU A 488 -25.15 20.18 -15.60
CA GLU A 488 -26.34 21.03 -15.49
C GLU A 488 -27.26 20.57 -14.37
N LYS A 489 -27.44 19.26 -14.16
CA LYS A 489 -28.12 18.73 -12.97
C LYS A 489 -27.48 19.27 -11.69
N ALA A 490 -26.15 19.30 -11.61
CA ALA A 490 -25.46 19.81 -10.42
C ALA A 490 -25.73 21.31 -10.20
N LYS A 491 -25.72 22.12 -11.27
CA LYS A 491 -26.12 23.54 -11.21
C LYS A 491 -27.58 23.70 -10.76
N GLY A 492 -28.49 22.88 -11.30
CA GLY A 492 -29.91 22.86 -10.92
C GLY A 492 -30.13 22.50 -9.45
N ASN A 493 -29.40 21.50 -8.93
CA ASN A 493 -29.46 21.12 -7.51
C ASN A 493 -29.00 22.28 -6.60
N GLU A 494 -27.95 23.00 -7.00
CA GLU A 494 -27.44 24.14 -6.23
C GLU A 494 -28.41 25.33 -6.27
N ALA A 495 -29.00 25.63 -7.43
CA ALA A 495 -30.04 26.63 -7.56
C ALA A 495 -31.27 26.31 -6.70
N LEU A 496 -31.71 25.05 -6.70
CA LEU A 496 -32.82 24.56 -5.88
C LEU A 496 -32.56 24.77 -4.38
N LYS A 497 -31.34 24.47 -3.90
CA LYS A 497 -30.94 24.69 -2.49
C LYS A 497 -30.94 26.17 -2.10
N ARG A 498 -30.60 27.06 -3.04
CA ARG A 498 -30.57 28.52 -2.84
C ARG A 498 -31.96 29.18 -3.01
N GLY A 499 -33.02 28.40 -3.23
CA GLY A 499 -34.37 28.92 -3.47
C GLY A 499 -34.56 29.56 -4.86
N LYS A 500 -33.60 29.41 -5.77
CA LYS A 500 -33.67 29.93 -7.14
C LYS A 500 -34.34 28.90 -8.05
N TYR A 501 -35.64 28.71 -7.86
CA TYR A 501 -36.36 27.61 -8.49
C TYR A 501 -36.49 27.76 -10.01
N GLN A 502 -36.58 29.00 -10.53
CA GLN A 502 -36.62 29.24 -11.98
C GLN A 502 -35.30 28.86 -12.65
N ASP A 503 -34.16 29.32 -12.11
CA ASP A 503 -32.82 28.90 -12.56
C ASP A 503 -32.67 27.37 -12.50
N ALA A 504 -33.20 26.74 -11.44
CA ALA A 504 -33.17 25.29 -11.31
C ALA A 504 -33.93 24.60 -12.46
N ILE A 505 -35.11 25.10 -12.84
CA ILE A 505 -35.89 24.59 -13.98
C ILE A 505 -35.09 24.67 -15.27
N GLU A 506 -34.45 25.81 -15.54
CA GLU A 506 -33.64 26.01 -16.73
C GLU A 506 -32.45 25.03 -16.78
N TYR A 507 -31.70 24.91 -15.69
CA TYR A 507 -30.58 23.97 -15.62
C TYR A 507 -31.03 22.52 -15.79
N TYR A 508 -32.12 22.09 -15.16
CA TYR A 508 -32.65 20.75 -15.40
C TYR A 508 -33.18 20.58 -16.83
N GLY A 509 -33.76 21.63 -17.43
CA GLY A 509 -34.18 21.62 -18.84
C GLY A 509 -33.01 21.36 -19.79
N VAL A 510 -31.86 22.00 -19.57
CA VAL A 510 -30.64 21.73 -20.34
C VAL A 510 -30.14 20.31 -20.08
N ALA A 511 -30.19 19.81 -18.83
CA ALA A 511 -29.82 18.43 -18.51
C ALA A 511 -30.69 17.41 -19.26
N ILE A 512 -32.01 17.62 -19.29
CA ILE A 512 -32.98 16.79 -20.02
C ILE A 512 -32.70 16.83 -21.54
N GLY A 513 -32.37 17.99 -22.09
CA GLY A 513 -32.00 18.12 -23.50
C GLY A 513 -30.74 17.32 -23.87
N LYS A 514 -29.78 17.19 -22.94
CA LYS A 514 -28.55 16.41 -23.13
C LYS A 514 -28.76 14.91 -22.94
N ASN A 515 -29.61 14.49 -22.01
CA ASN A 515 -30.00 13.08 -21.84
C ASN A 515 -31.49 12.97 -21.49
N PRO A 516 -32.37 12.82 -22.50
CA PRO A 516 -33.82 12.82 -22.31
C PRO A 516 -34.36 11.53 -21.69
N LYS A 517 -33.54 10.47 -21.62
CA LYS A 517 -33.95 9.18 -21.05
C LYS A 517 -33.70 9.07 -19.54
N ASN A 518 -33.10 10.09 -18.93
CA ASN A 518 -32.77 10.06 -17.50
C ASN A 518 -33.97 10.53 -16.64
N PRO A 519 -34.64 9.64 -15.88
CA PRO A 519 -35.81 10.01 -15.07
C PRO A 519 -35.47 11.01 -13.95
N VAL A 520 -34.22 11.02 -13.48
CA VAL A 520 -33.78 11.87 -12.37
C VAL A 520 -33.83 13.35 -12.76
N TYR A 521 -33.47 13.69 -13.99
CA TYR A 521 -33.42 15.09 -14.44
C TYR A 521 -34.83 15.69 -14.50
N VAL A 522 -35.76 14.95 -15.11
CA VAL A 522 -37.17 15.35 -15.22
C VAL A 522 -37.83 15.40 -13.84
N ALA A 523 -37.60 14.42 -12.98
CA ALA A 523 -38.16 14.44 -11.64
C ALA A 523 -37.62 15.61 -10.81
N ASN A 524 -36.33 15.96 -10.94
CA ASN A 524 -35.75 17.11 -10.22
C ASN A 524 -36.31 18.45 -10.71
N ARG A 525 -36.63 18.57 -12.00
CA ARG A 525 -37.37 19.71 -12.53
C ARG A 525 -38.79 19.78 -11.97
N ALA A 526 -39.49 18.65 -11.85
CA ALA A 526 -40.77 18.56 -11.15
C ALA A 526 -40.71 19.11 -9.71
N MET A 527 -39.64 18.83 -8.95
CA MET A 527 -39.49 19.40 -7.61
C MET A 527 -39.37 20.93 -7.64
N ALA A 528 -38.66 21.50 -8.62
CA ALA A 528 -38.58 22.94 -8.78
C ALA A 528 -39.95 23.55 -9.15
N HIS A 529 -40.71 22.91 -10.05
CA HIS A 529 -42.09 23.30 -10.35
C HIS A 529 -42.99 23.24 -9.10
N LEU A 530 -42.90 22.16 -8.31
CA LEU A 530 -43.64 22.00 -7.07
C LEU A 530 -43.35 23.14 -6.07
N LYS A 531 -42.08 23.57 -5.95
CA LYS A 531 -41.68 24.67 -5.06
C LYS A 531 -42.16 26.05 -5.54
N LEU A 532 -42.39 26.23 -6.84
CA LEU A 532 -42.98 27.45 -7.41
C LEU A 532 -44.51 27.45 -7.42
N GLY A 533 -45.15 26.33 -7.06
CA GLY A 533 -46.61 26.19 -7.16
C GLY A 533 -47.12 25.83 -8.56
N ASN A 534 -46.22 25.46 -9.48
CA ASN A 534 -46.56 25.02 -10.83
C ASN A 534 -46.99 23.55 -10.82
N TYR A 535 -48.15 23.24 -10.22
CA TYR A 535 -48.56 21.87 -9.91
C TYR A 535 -48.82 21.01 -11.16
N GLU A 536 -49.40 21.56 -12.22
CA GLU A 536 -49.63 20.84 -13.49
C GLU A 536 -48.31 20.42 -14.15
N LEU A 537 -47.35 21.36 -14.28
CA LEU A 537 -46.02 21.07 -14.82
C LEU A 537 -45.24 20.07 -13.97
N CYS A 538 -45.41 20.12 -12.64
CA CYS A 538 -44.84 19.09 -11.75
C CYS A 538 -45.42 17.71 -12.03
N GLU A 539 -46.75 17.61 -12.23
CA GLU A 539 -47.42 16.35 -12.53
C GLU A 539 -46.98 15.77 -13.87
N ASP A 540 -46.84 16.59 -14.91
CA ASP A 540 -46.35 16.18 -16.23
C ASP A 540 -44.92 15.64 -16.17
N ASP A 541 -44.02 16.36 -15.49
CA ASP A 541 -42.63 15.95 -15.30
C ASP A 541 -42.53 14.66 -14.49
N CYS A 542 -43.33 14.51 -13.43
CA CYS A 542 -43.35 13.27 -12.66
C CYS A 542 -43.91 12.09 -13.47
N THR A 543 -44.95 12.33 -14.27
CA THR A 543 -45.53 11.31 -15.15
C THR A 543 -44.51 10.86 -16.20
N THR A 544 -43.74 11.79 -16.75
CA THR A 544 -42.64 11.49 -17.66
C THR A 544 -41.54 10.70 -16.96
N ALA A 545 -41.13 11.09 -15.76
CA ALA A 545 -40.14 10.35 -14.98
C ALA A 545 -40.58 8.91 -14.66
N ILE A 546 -41.87 8.69 -14.35
CA ILE A 546 -42.44 7.35 -14.10
C ILE A 546 -42.51 6.51 -15.38
N LYS A 547 -42.77 7.13 -16.53
CA LYS A 547 -42.72 6.43 -17.83
C LYS A 547 -41.29 5.95 -18.15
N LEU A 548 -40.28 6.73 -17.78
CA LEU A 548 -38.87 6.39 -17.95
C LEU A 548 -38.41 5.32 -16.95
N ASP A 549 -38.83 5.41 -15.69
CA ASP A 549 -38.56 4.42 -14.65
C ASP A 549 -39.76 4.26 -13.70
N ARG A 550 -40.49 3.14 -13.85
CA ARG A 550 -41.66 2.81 -13.04
C ARG A 550 -41.32 2.51 -11.57
N LYS A 551 -40.05 2.30 -11.22
CA LYS A 551 -39.61 2.07 -9.85
C LYS A 551 -39.12 3.35 -9.16
N TYR A 552 -39.20 4.50 -9.84
CA TYR A 552 -38.67 5.75 -9.32
C TYR A 552 -39.60 6.42 -8.29
N THR A 553 -39.53 5.96 -7.03
CA THR A 553 -40.42 6.36 -5.92
C THR A 553 -40.57 7.88 -5.76
N LYS A 554 -39.49 8.65 -5.94
CA LYS A 554 -39.51 10.12 -5.76
C LYS A 554 -40.47 10.82 -6.72
N ALA A 555 -40.68 10.30 -7.94
CA ALA A 555 -41.64 10.89 -8.87
C ALA A 555 -43.08 10.66 -8.41
N TYR A 556 -43.41 9.47 -7.87
CA TYR A 556 -44.72 9.20 -7.27
C TYR A 556 -45.01 10.16 -6.10
N LEU A 557 -44.06 10.32 -5.16
CA LEU A 557 -44.23 11.22 -4.02
C LEU A 557 -44.44 12.68 -4.42
N ARG A 558 -43.68 13.15 -5.42
CA ARG A 558 -43.79 14.53 -5.92
C ARG A 558 -45.11 14.75 -6.66
N ARG A 559 -45.54 13.80 -7.50
CA ARG A 559 -46.84 13.86 -8.18
C ARG A 559 -48.01 13.81 -7.21
N ALA A 560 -47.95 12.93 -6.22
CA ALA A 560 -48.95 12.82 -5.17
C ALA A 560 -49.08 14.13 -4.38
N THR A 561 -47.95 14.76 -4.08
CA THR A 561 -47.93 16.06 -3.39
C THR A 561 -48.56 17.16 -4.26
N ALA A 562 -48.22 17.23 -5.55
CA ALA A 562 -48.83 18.20 -6.47
C ALA A 562 -50.35 18.01 -6.59
N ARG A 563 -50.79 16.76 -6.77
CA ARG A 563 -52.22 16.37 -6.84
C ARG A 563 -52.99 16.67 -5.56
N SER A 564 -52.39 16.38 -4.41
CA SER A 564 -52.98 16.67 -3.09
C SER A 564 -53.22 18.17 -2.91
N VAL A 565 -52.28 19.01 -3.32
CA VAL A 565 -52.44 20.47 -3.26
C VAL A 565 -53.45 20.96 -4.31
N GLY A 566 -53.49 20.31 -5.48
CA GLY A 566 -54.47 20.59 -6.55
C GLY A 566 -55.89 20.08 -6.29
N GLY A 567 -56.16 19.39 -5.17
CA GLY A 567 -57.49 18.86 -4.82
C GLY A 567 -57.83 17.48 -5.40
N ASN A 568 -56.90 16.85 -6.14
CA ASN A 568 -57.05 15.52 -6.73
C ASN A 568 -56.67 14.44 -5.70
N TYR A 569 -57.47 14.34 -4.64
CA TYR A 569 -57.11 13.55 -3.45
C TYR A 569 -57.06 12.03 -3.71
N LEU A 570 -57.94 11.50 -4.57
CA LEU A 570 -57.99 10.07 -4.91
C LEU A 570 -56.72 9.64 -5.67
N GLU A 571 -56.32 10.40 -6.69
CA GLU A 571 -55.14 10.16 -7.49
C GLU A 571 -53.85 10.37 -6.67
N ALA A 572 -53.87 11.33 -5.74
CA ALA A 572 -52.78 11.52 -4.79
C ALA A 572 -52.63 10.30 -3.85
N LEU A 573 -53.73 9.77 -3.33
CA LEU A 573 -53.73 8.56 -2.50
C LEU A 573 -53.12 7.37 -3.26
N MET A 574 -53.52 7.14 -4.51
CA MET A 574 -52.98 6.06 -5.34
C MET A 574 -51.46 6.17 -5.52
N ASP A 575 -50.94 7.37 -5.79
CA ASP A 575 -49.50 7.58 -5.95
C ASP A 575 -48.74 7.39 -4.62
N PHE A 576 -49.30 7.82 -3.48
CA PHE A 576 -48.69 7.58 -2.17
C PHE A 576 -48.68 6.10 -1.79
N GLU A 577 -49.74 5.35 -2.09
CA GLU A 577 -49.81 3.90 -1.87
C GLU A 577 -48.83 3.15 -2.77
N GLU A 578 -48.67 3.55 -4.04
CA GLU A 578 -47.67 2.98 -4.94
C GLU A 578 -46.23 3.30 -4.47
N ALA A 579 -46.00 4.52 -3.96
CA ALA A 579 -44.72 4.85 -3.35
C ALA A 579 -44.41 3.98 -2.11
N LEU A 580 -45.41 3.65 -1.29
CA LEU A 580 -45.26 2.71 -0.17
C LEU A 580 -45.06 1.26 -0.62
N ARG A 581 -45.65 0.86 -1.75
CA ARG A 581 -45.40 -0.47 -2.32
C ARG A 581 -43.92 -0.63 -2.73
N LEU A 582 -43.30 0.43 -3.24
CA LEU A 582 -41.89 0.47 -3.60
C LEU A 582 -40.97 0.67 -2.39
N GLU A 583 -41.37 1.52 -1.43
CA GLU A 583 -40.64 1.83 -0.20
C GLU A 583 -41.54 1.66 1.06
N PRO A 584 -41.72 0.44 1.58
CA PRO A 584 -42.66 0.16 2.68
C PRO A 584 -42.38 0.90 4.00
N ASN A 585 -41.16 1.41 4.17
CA ASN A 585 -40.71 2.10 5.37
C ASN A 585 -40.75 3.64 5.26
N ASN A 586 -41.29 4.20 4.17
CA ASN A 586 -41.36 5.64 3.97
C ASN A 586 -42.40 6.30 4.91
N SER A 587 -41.93 6.99 5.95
CA SER A 587 -42.79 7.57 7.00
C SER A 587 -43.66 8.73 6.51
N ASP A 588 -43.15 9.56 5.59
CA ASP A 588 -43.90 10.66 5.00
C ASP A 588 -45.06 10.14 4.15
N ALA A 589 -44.82 9.13 3.32
CA ALA A 589 -45.87 8.52 2.51
C ALA A 589 -46.97 7.88 3.39
N LYS A 590 -46.60 7.20 4.49
CA LYS A 590 -47.59 6.67 5.47
C LYS A 590 -48.47 7.77 6.05
N ARG A 591 -47.87 8.90 6.46
CA ARG A 591 -48.60 10.04 7.00
C ARG A 591 -49.56 10.62 5.97
N GLU A 592 -49.10 10.82 4.73
CA GLU A 592 -49.94 11.40 3.68
C GLU A 592 -51.06 10.44 3.24
N VAL A 593 -50.84 9.12 3.19
CA VAL A 593 -51.92 8.13 2.96
C VAL A 593 -53.03 8.27 4.01
N ASN A 594 -52.67 8.30 5.30
CA ASN A 594 -53.63 8.46 6.39
C ASN A 594 -54.39 9.79 6.28
N ARG A 595 -53.69 10.87 5.90
CA ARG A 595 -54.29 12.17 5.68
C ARG A 595 -55.27 12.16 4.50
N MET A 596 -54.88 11.56 3.37
CA MET A 596 -55.74 11.48 2.18
C MET A 596 -56.99 10.64 2.44
N LYS A 597 -56.87 9.48 3.11
CA LYS A 597 -58.02 8.64 3.50
C LYS A 597 -59.04 9.39 4.36
N LYS A 598 -58.58 10.21 5.30
CA LYS A 598 -59.45 11.09 6.11
C LYS A 598 -60.17 12.14 5.26
N ILE A 599 -59.48 12.78 4.32
CA ILE A 599 -60.07 13.81 3.45
C ILE A 599 -61.14 13.20 2.52
N ILE A 600 -60.91 11.99 2.00
CA ILE A 600 -61.80 11.31 1.05
C ILE A 600 -62.98 10.62 1.76
N GLY A 601 -62.97 10.54 3.10
CA GLY A 601 -64.01 9.87 3.88
C GLY A 601 -63.92 8.34 3.83
N MET A 602 -62.76 7.79 3.47
CA MET A 602 -62.47 6.35 3.59
C MET A 602 -62.13 6.06 5.06
N ALA A 603 -63.12 5.65 5.84
CA ALA A 603 -62.91 5.22 7.23
C ALA A 603 -62.01 3.98 7.28
N ASP A 604 -61.04 3.99 8.20
CA ASP A 604 -60.22 2.85 8.55
C ASP A 604 -61.12 1.78 9.23
N PRO A 605 -61.16 0.51 8.79
CA PRO A 605 -61.94 -0.54 9.45
C PRO A 605 -61.51 -0.87 10.90
N GLY A 606 -60.56 -0.13 11.48
CA GLY A 606 -59.85 -0.52 12.71
C GLY A 606 -59.60 0.57 13.75
N MET A 607 -60.33 1.70 13.77
CA MET A 607 -60.28 2.61 14.93
C MET A 607 -61.42 2.33 15.91
N ASP A 608 -61.07 1.65 17.00
CA ASP A 608 -61.85 1.53 18.23
C ASP A 608 -62.22 2.92 18.77
N VAL A 609 -63.52 3.20 18.78
CA VAL A 609 -64.15 4.39 19.36
C VAL A 609 -64.23 4.17 20.87
N GLY A 610 -63.06 4.15 21.52
CA GLY A 610 -62.91 3.59 22.86
C GLY A 610 -61.95 4.33 23.77
N LYS A 611 -62.01 5.68 23.79
CA LYS A 611 -61.83 6.57 24.96
C LYS A 611 -61.61 8.02 24.51
N LEU A 612 -62.58 8.86 24.89
CA LEU A 612 -62.55 10.32 24.84
C LEU A 612 -61.53 10.88 25.84
#